data_AF-A0A2T0LJ96-F1
#
_entry.id   AF-A0A2T0LJ96-F1
#
_cell.length_a   1.000
_cell.length_b   1.000
_cell.length_c   1.000
_cell.angle_alpha   90.00
_cell.angle_beta   90.00
_cell.angle_gamma   90.00
#
_symmetry.space_group_name_H-M   'P 1'
#
loop_
_entity.id
_entity.type
_entity.pdbx_description
1 polymer ?
#
loop_
_entity_poly.entity_id
_entity_poly.type
_entity_poly.pdbx_seq_one_letter_code
_entity_poly.pdbx_strand_id
1 'polypeptide(L)'
;MYKLHPSAQAPLDRREGVPLGRYRRMEVEVVWKGERVRAMTYSVVHKAPAEMAPSPSYRRAILNGVDRFLDPSYREKLLRMWQERFGIPPG
;
A
#
# COMPACT_ATOMS: atom_id res chain seq x y z
N MET A 1 8.08 -7.03 -1.12
CA MET A 1 9.16 -6.71 -0.16
C MET A 1 10.33 -6.13 -0.95
N TYR A 2 10.93 -5.04 -0.48
CA TYR A 2 12.11 -4.44 -1.12
C TYR A 2 13.28 -4.42 -0.15
N LYS A 3 14.46 -4.82 -0.62
CA LYS A 3 15.72 -4.59 0.11
C LYS A 3 16.34 -3.32 -0.45
N LEU A 4 16.41 -2.29 0.38
CA LEU A 4 16.90 -0.97 -0.01
C LEU A 4 18.15 -0.63 0.79
N HIS A 5 19.02 0.18 0.19
CA HIS A 5 20.14 0.77 0.93
C HIS A 5 19.61 1.77 1.96
N PRO A 6 20.20 1.90 3.17
CA PRO A 6 19.72 2.83 4.20
C PRO A 6 19.58 4.28 3.74
N SER A 7 20.40 4.72 2.77
CA SER A 7 20.30 6.07 2.19
C SER A 7 18.97 6.36 1.46
N ALA A 8 18.21 5.32 1.08
CA ALA A 8 16.90 5.49 0.46
C ALA A 8 15.80 5.94 1.45
N GLN A 9 16.07 5.84 2.76
CA GLN A 9 15.07 6.14 3.79
C GLN A 9 14.62 7.60 3.76
N ALA A 10 15.54 8.57 3.80
CA ALA A 10 15.17 9.99 3.80
C ALA A 10 14.39 10.43 2.54
N PRO A 11 14.74 10.00 1.31
CA PRO A 11 13.89 10.21 0.14
C PRO A 11 12.49 9.62 0.26
N LEU A 12 12.35 8.40 0.82
CA LEU A 12 11.04 7.79 1.05
C LEU A 12 10.22 8.58 2.07
N ASP A 13 10.84 9.01 3.18
CA ASP A 13 10.17 9.82 4.20
C ASP A 13 9.63 11.13 3.64
N ARG A 14 10.39 11.79 2.75
CA ARG A 14 9.93 12.99 2.06
C ARG A 14 8.76 12.68 1.14
N ARG A 15 8.81 11.58 0.39
CA ARG A 15 7.72 11.16 -0.50
C ARG A 15 6.43 10.86 0.27
N GLU A 16 6.53 10.16 1.40
CA GLU A 16 5.39 9.83 2.25
C GLU A 16 4.96 11.00 3.16
N GLY A 17 5.69 12.12 3.14
CA GLY A 17 5.37 13.32 3.92
C GLY A 17 5.49 13.11 5.43
N VAL A 18 6.44 12.29 5.88
CA VAL A 18 6.70 12.04 7.31
C VAL A 18 7.03 13.33 8.08
N PRO A 19 7.88 14.26 7.58
CA PRO A 19 8.14 15.52 8.26
C PRO A 19 6.91 16.42 8.40
N LEU A 20 5.88 16.18 7.57
CA LEU A 20 4.63 16.92 7.54
C LEU A 20 3.51 16.21 8.34
N GLY A 21 3.82 15.10 9.01
CA GLY A 21 2.85 14.32 9.78
C GLY A 21 1.76 13.62 8.95
N ARG A 22 1.95 13.46 7.62
CA ARG A 22 0.96 12.78 6.76
C ARG A 22 0.94 11.27 7.03
N TYR A 23 2.13 10.69 7.09
CA TYR A 23 2.37 9.29 7.41
C TYR A 23 3.38 9.17 8.56
N ARG A 24 3.30 8.07 9.29
CA ARG A 24 4.32 7.65 10.26
C ARG A 24 4.97 6.35 9.80
N ARG A 25 6.26 6.20 10.12
CA ARG A 25 6.94 4.91 9.99
C ARG A 25 6.34 3.93 10.98
N MET A 26 6.27 2.67 10.58
CA MET A 26 5.91 1.56 11.46
C MET A 26 6.72 0.34 11.05
N GLU A 27 6.95 -0.54 12.01
CA GLU A 27 7.51 -1.85 11.75
C GLU A 27 6.40 -2.89 11.75
N VAL A 28 6.49 -3.84 10.83
CA VAL A 28 5.57 -4.98 10.71
C VAL A 28 6.37 -6.26 10.59
N GLU A 29 5.80 -7.35 11.09
CA GLU A 29 6.26 -8.70 10.77
C GLU A 29 5.36 -9.25 9.65
N VAL A 30 5.97 -9.74 8.56
CA VAL A 30 5.25 -10.35 7.45
C VAL A 30 5.84 -11.71 7.11
N VAL A 31 5.02 -12.59 6.53
CA VAL A 31 5.51 -13.85 5.95
C VAL A 31 5.90 -13.59 4.49
N TRP A 32 7.17 -13.82 4.16
CA TRP A 32 7.68 -13.71 2.80
C TRP A 32 8.45 -14.98 2.46
N LYS A 33 8.01 -15.69 1.40
CA LYS A 33 8.59 -16.98 0.97
C LYS A 33 8.66 -18.03 2.10
N GLY A 34 7.63 -18.06 2.96
CA GLY A 34 7.53 -19.01 4.08
C GLY A 34 8.25 -18.55 5.36
N GLU A 35 9.02 -17.46 5.32
CA GLU A 35 9.77 -16.96 6.47
C GLU A 35 9.15 -15.70 7.06
N ARG A 36 9.24 -15.55 8.39
CA ARG A 36 8.84 -14.31 9.07
C ARG A 36 9.95 -13.28 8.95
N VAL A 37 9.61 -12.10 8.45
CA VAL A 37 10.56 -11.01 8.20
C VAL A 37 10.01 -9.71 8.78
N ARG A 38 10.83 -9.02 9.58
CA ARG A 38 10.53 -7.65 10.04
C ARG A 38 10.83 -6.66 8.92
N ALA A 39 9.90 -5.75 8.67
CA ALA A 39 10.03 -4.73 7.63
C ALA A 39 9.46 -3.39 8.09
N MET A 40 10.06 -2.31 7.58
CA MET A 40 9.55 -0.96 7.76
C MET A 40 8.52 -0.64 6.67
N THR A 41 7.41 -0.04 7.07
CA THR A 41 6.37 0.48 6.19
C THR A 41 5.82 1.79 6.75
N TYR A 42 4.84 2.39 6.07
CA TYR A 42 4.22 3.64 6.44
C TYR A 42 2.72 3.46 6.67
N SER A 43 2.17 4.21 7.64
CA SER A 43 0.72 4.30 7.87
C SER A 43 0.26 5.75 7.97
N VAL A 44 -0.93 6.02 7.45
CA VAL A 44 -1.57 7.35 7.57
C VAL A 44 -1.75 7.70 9.04
N VAL A 45 -1.33 8.90 9.44
CA VAL A 45 -1.49 9.39 10.83
C VAL A 45 -2.94 9.78 11.11
N HIS A 46 -3.50 10.64 10.25
CA HIS A 46 -4.87 11.13 10.36
C HIS A 46 -5.74 10.47 9.29
N LYS A 47 -6.35 9.34 9.63
CA LYS A 47 -7.30 8.66 8.74
C LYS A 47 -8.56 9.52 8.58
N ALA A 48 -9.06 9.61 7.35
CA ALA A 48 -10.37 10.22 7.11
C ALA A 48 -11.46 9.46 7.87
N PRO A 49 -12.54 10.13 8.32
CA PRO A 49 -13.64 9.48 9.03
C PRO A 49 -14.34 8.37 8.21
N ALA A 50 -14.34 8.52 6.89
CA ALA A 50 -14.84 7.53 5.95
C ALA A 50 -13.77 7.19 4.92
N GLU A 51 -13.77 5.96 4.44
CA GLU A 51 -12.92 5.56 3.34
C GLU A 51 -13.34 6.27 2.05
N MET A 52 -12.36 6.71 1.27
CA MET A 52 -12.58 7.38 0.00
C MET A 52 -12.04 6.53 -1.15
N ALA A 53 -12.79 6.50 -2.25
CA ALA A 53 -12.38 5.82 -3.46
C ALA A 53 -11.05 6.39 -3.98
N PRO A 54 -10.06 5.55 -4.34
CA PRO A 54 -8.85 6.04 -4.97
C PRO A 54 -9.13 6.53 -6.40
N SER A 55 -8.39 7.56 -6.84
CA SER A 55 -8.52 8.12 -8.18
C SER A 55 -8.28 7.06 -9.27
N PRO A 56 -8.86 7.21 -10.48
CA PRO A 56 -8.66 6.24 -11.57
C PRO A 56 -7.18 5.98 -11.90
N SER A 57 -6.34 7.03 -11.91
CA SER A 57 -4.91 6.89 -12.17
C SER A 57 -4.19 6.13 -11.06
N TYR A 58 -4.53 6.39 -9.80
CA TYR A 58 -3.92 5.70 -8.67
C TYR A 58 -4.36 4.24 -8.57
N ARG A 59 -5.64 3.93 -8.89
CA ARG A 59 -6.12 2.55 -8.99
C ARG A 59 -5.33 1.74 -10.00
N ARG A 60 -5.06 2.29 -11.19
CA ARG A 60 -4.21 1.63 -12.20
C ARG A 60 -2.79 1.36 -11.68
N ALA A 61 -2.20 2.33 -10.97
CA ALA A 61 -0.88 2.13 -10.37
C ALA A 61 -0.86 1.00 -9.33
N ILE A 62 -1.91 0.89 -8.50
CA ILE A 62 -2.07 -0.20 -7.55
C ILE A 62 -2.20 -1.54 -8.29
N LEU A 63 -3.11 -1.64 -9.27
CA LEU A 63 -3.34 -2.88 -10.01
C LEU A 63 -2.08 -3.36 -10.74
N ASN A 64 -1.32 -2.45 -11.37
CA ASN A 64 -0.04 -2.80 -12.00
C ASN A 64 0.95 -3.44 -11.00
N GLY A 65 0.94 -3.01 -9.74
CA GLY A 65 1.75 -3.61 -8.68
C GLY A 65 1.21 -4.97 -8.22
N VAL A 66 -0.10 -5.08 -8.05
CA VAL A 66 -0.79 -6.32 -7.67
C VAL A 66 -0.53 -7.41 -8.72
N ASP A 67 -0.78 -7.10 -9.99
CA ASP A 67 -0.66 -8.03 -11.12
C ASP A 67 0.77 -8.55 -11.30
N ARG A 68 1.77 -7.77 -10.87
CA ARG A 68 3.19 -8.12 -11.01
C ARG A 68 3.74 -8.93 -9.84
N PHE A 69 3.22 -8.74 -8.63
CA PHE A 69 3.89 -9.18 -7.41
C PHE A 69 3.04 -9.99 -6.44
N LEU A 70 1.71 -9.99 -6.59
CA LEU A 70 0.79 -10.67 -5.69
C LEU A 70 0.07 -11.81 -6.40
N ASP A 71 -0.48 -12.72 -5.59
CA ASP A 71 -1.31 -13.80 -6.09
C ASP A 71 -2.59 -13.26 -6.77
N PRO A 72 -3.04 -13.86 -7.89
CA PRO A 72 -4.26 -13.42 -8.59
C PRO A 72 -5.50 -13.34 -7.69
N SER A 73 -5.63 -14.21 -6.69
CA SER A 73 -6.75 -14.17 -5.73
C SER A 73 -6.78 -12.86 -4.91
N TYR A 74 -5.62 -12.24 -4.69
CA TYR A 74 -5.55 -10.95 -4.01
C TYR A 74 -6.10 -9.81 -4.88
N ARG A 75 -5.87 -9.89 -6.20
CA ARG A 75 -6.45 -8.95 -7.18
C ARG A 75 -7.97 -9.02 -7.15
N GLU A 76 -8.53 -10.23 -7.21
CA GLU A 76 -9.98 -10.44 -7.15
C GLU A 76 -10.58 -9.90 -5.86
N LYS A 77 -9.93 -10.15 -4.71
CA LYS A 77 -10.33 -9.60 -3.42
C LYS A 77 -10.31 -8.07 -3.43
N LEU A 78 -9.29 -7.45 -3.99
CA LEU A 78 -9.18 -5.99 -4.07
C LEU A 78 -10.29 -5.38 -4.94
N LEU A 79 -10.57 -5.97 -6.10
CA LEU A 79 -11.64 -5.51 -7.00
C LEU A 79 -13.01 -5.65 -6.36
N ARG A 80 -13.28 -6.78 -5.69
CA ARG A 80 -14.53 -6.99 -4.95
C ARG A 80 -14.69 -5.94 -3.84
N MET A 81 -13.64 -5.68 -3.06
CA MET A 81 -13.67 -4.66 -2.02
C MET A 81 -13.97 -3.27 -2.59
N TRP A 82 -13.39 -2.90 -3.74
CA TRP A 82 -13.67 -1.61 -4.38
C TRP A 82 -15.10 -1.52 -4.93
N GLN A 83 -15.64 -2.61 -5.47
CA GLN A 83 -17.04 -2.67 -5.90
C GLN A 83 -17.99 -2.49 -4.70
N GLU A 84 -17.76 -3.24 -3.63
CA GLU A 84 -18.61 -3.21 -2.42
C GLU A 84 -18.56 -1.87 -1.69
N ARG A 85 -17.36 -1.26 -1.58
CA ARG A 85 -17.18 -0.03 -0.80
C ARG A 85 -17.42 1.24 -1.59
N PHE A 86 -17.15 1.23 -2.89
CA PHE A 86 -17.10 2.44 -3.70
C PHE A 86 -17.93 2.36 -4.99
N GLY A 87 -18.63 1.24 -5.24
CA GLY A 87 -19.42 1.05 -6.47
C GLY A 87 -18.58 0.98 -7.74
N ILE A 88 -17.28 0.68 -7.62
CA ILE A 88 -16.35 0.63 -8.75
C ILE A 88 -16.46 -0.72 -9.47
N PRO A 89 -16.79 -0.76 -10.76
CA PRO A 89 -16.84 -2.01 -11.52
C PRO A 89 -15.45 -2.65 -11.63
N PRO A 90 -15.37 -4.00 -11.57
CA PRO A 90 -14.18 -4.73 -11.98
C PRO A 90 -14.01 -4.52 -13.49
N GLY A 91 -13.05 -3.68 -13.87
CA GLY A 91 -12.70 -3.45 -15.28
C GLY A 91 -11.93 -4.59 -15.89
#